data_AF-A0A6M1ZAE4-F1
#
_entry.id   AF-A0A6M1ZAE4-F1
#
_cell.length_a   1.000
_cell.length_b   1.000
_cell.length_c   1.000
_cell.angle_alpha   90.00
_cell.angle_beta   90.00
_cell.angle_gamma   90.00
#
_symmetry.space_group_name_H-M   'P 1'
#
loop_
_entity.id
_entity.type
_entity.pdbx_description
1 polymer ?
#
loop_
_entity_poly.entity_id
_entity_poly.type
_entity_poly.pdbx_seq_one_letter_code
_entity_poly.pdbx_strand_id
1 'polypeptide(L)'
;IKLFCTYDESSLKDIEDDPLLRIRIFLDKDFQRSAVDILEKSQKIIDKYFFQNFHKNINSQIVTLINEAIFALDLAANPRHLITSSFYKNSIEYFHDFQSFLRDIISTDEYQKIIAYDIDDKRAKCIIDLVHTLCENFFLRNSFIKQEVIGFIHMLIRKGDEKRKFKYPKKASFYNTILENDESIQIILDAYPSGPLMKILDVIRLEEMSLFDPLLQDNAPLKLYEIDHKKNKLNVIRCPSPTKQYIISSAEVVDAFKGFLRSFERDQKYLFINLQGKNSYKDQARSQAIELLEKRADFKNNIVIVTLDKESDFYHQSGTYMNVNKATDFIKIFRNEIISKEGSFTIKFTDELYRFMDKAIEFIHKQFFMNKNVLTRKNRLDFIEIFYNFFVLKLIEVHNPKVMSFSDKDAIDNGSLAAACFYNFLKILKNVSFSKESEDYFRWLIYGPALLIRERSINSLDLTRMISSINTIDVEMLTHRAKVLKGISSMYDAVFLKSIKLTDH
;
A
#
# COMPACT_ATOMS: atom_id res chain seq x y z
N ILE A 1 32.27 -22.70 11.92
CA ILE A 1 32.67 -22.06 10.64
C ILE A 1 33.51 -23.05 9.83
N LYS A 2 32.87 -24.11 9.30
CA LYS A 2 33.52 -25.10 8.39
C LYS A 2 32.53 -25.87 7.51
N LEU A 3 31.27 -25.39 7.44
CA LEU A 3 30.16 -25.99 6.68
C LEU A 3 29.69 -25.08 5.52
N PHE A 4 30.34 -23.92 5.33
CA PHE A 4 29.98 -22.93 4.29
C PHE A 4 30.81 -23.06 3.01
N CYS A 5 31.96 -23.76 3.03
CA CYS A 5 32.92 -23.71 1.91
C CYS A 5 32.74 -24.82 0.86
N THR A 6 31.79 -25.74 1.01
CA THR A 6 31.59 -26.85 0.05
C THR A 6 30.39 -26.66 -0.88
N TYR A 7 29.69 -25.53 -0.80
CA TYR A 7 28.61 -25.15 -1.73
C TYR A 7 29.06 -24.17 -2.83
N ASP A 8 30.29 -23.65 -2.76
CA ASP A 8 30.72 -22.51 -3.58
C ASP A 8 31.30 -22.88 -4.95
N GLU A 9 31.90 -24.07 -5.14
CA GLU A 9 32.66 -24.30 -6.38
C GLU A 9 31.80 -24.62 -7.62
N SER A 10 30.55 -25.09 -7.43
CA SER A 10 29.60 -25.32 -8.53
C SER A 10 28.57 -24.20 -8.73
N SER A 11 28.44 -23.28 -7.77
CA SER A 11 27.43 -22.20 -7.76
C SER A 11 27.98 -20.84 -8.18
N LEU A 12 29.29 -20.63 -8.16
CA LEU A 12 29.92 -19.35 -8.52
C LEU A 12 29.65 -18.86 -9.95
N LYS A 13 29.36 -19.76 -10.90
CA LYS A 13 28.96 -19.35 -12.27
C LYS A 13 27.51 -18.86 -12.36
N ASP A 14 26.64 -19.27 -11.45
CA ASP A 14 25.22 -18.84 -11.43
C ASP A 14 25.01 -17.56 -10.58
N ILE A 15 25.94 -17.25 -9.67
CA ILE A 15 25.89 -16.06 -8.79
C ILE A 15 26.12 -14.75 -9.57
N GLU A 16 26.92 -14.73 -10.65
CA GLU A 16 27.13 -13.52 -11.47
C GLU A 16 25.86 -13.09 -12.24
N ASP A 17 24.87 -13.97 -12.38
CA ASP A 17 23.65 -13.74 -13.16
C ASP A 17 22.38 -13.61 -12.29
N ASP A 18 22.53 -13.63 -10.95
CA ASP A 18 21.41 -13.49 -10.01
C ASP A 18 20.76 -12.09 -10.13
N PRO A 19 19.51 -12.01 -10.64
CA PRO A 19 18.83 -10.73 -10.82
C PRO A 19 18.55 -10.02 -9.48
N LEU A 20 18.53 -10.74 -8.35
CA LEU A 20 18.15 -10.22 -7.04
C LEU A 20 19.23 -9.34 -6.42
N LEU A 21 20.51 -9.54 -6.79
CA LEU A 21 21.63 -8.70 -6.32
C LEU A 21 21.43 -7.21 -6.66
N ARG A 22 20.65 -6.90 -7.71
CA ARG A 22 20.36 -5.52 -8.13
C ARG A 22 19.30 -4.83 -7.26
N ILE A 23 18.46 -5.58 -6.55
CA ILE A 23 17.32 -5.04 -5.80
C ILE A 23 17.81 -4.13 -4.68
N ARG A 24 18.85 -4.55 -3.94
CA ARG A 24 19.43 -3.73 -2.87
C ARG A 24 20.02 -2.42 -3.39
N ILE A 25 20.63 -2.43 -4.58
CA ILE A 25 21.14 -1.22 -5.24
C ILE A 25 19.98 -0.29 -5.62
N PHE A 26 18.87 -0.84 -6.13
CA PHE A 26 17.68 -0.05 -6.44
C PHE A 26 17.09 0.59 -5.18
N LEU A 27 16.90 -0.19 -4.11
CA LEU A 27 16.38 0.30 -2.84
C LEU A 27 17.27 1.41 -2.26
N ASP A 28 18.58 1.23 -2.22
CA ASP A 28 19.52 2.21 -1.69
C ASP A 28 19.46 3.54 -2.46
N LYS A 29 19.35 3.46 -3.79
CA LYS A 29 19.14 4.64 -4.65
C LYS A 29 17.77 5.30 -4.40
N ASP A 30 16.72 4.51 -4.18
CA ASP A 30 15.37 5.05 -3.89
C ASP A 30 15.35 5.78 -2.54
N PHE A 31 15.98 5.21 -1.50
CA PHE A 31 16.10 5.84 -0.19
C PHE A 31 16.97 7.10 -0.22
N GLN A 32 18.09 7.08 -0.93
CA GLN A 32 18.94 8.26 -1.12
C GLN A 32 18.16 9.41 -1.77
N ARG A 33 17.43 9.14 -2.87
CA ARG A 33 16.63 10.16 -3.54
C ARG A 33 15.40 10.58 -2.74
N SER A 34 14.82 9.67 -1.97
CA SER A 34 13.74 10.00 -1.03
C SER A 34 14.24 10.94 0.05
N ALA A 35 15.46 10.75 0.57
CA ALA A 35 16.06 11.65 1.54
C ALA A 35 16.26 13.06 0.97
N VAL A 36 16.76 13.17 -0.26
CA VAL A 36 16.87 14.45 -0.99
C VAL A 36 15.50 15.14 -1.09
N ASP A 37 14.47 14.43 -1.54
CA ASP A 37 13.11 14.98 -1.72
C ASP A 37 12.49 15.44 -0.39
N ILE A 38 12.70 14.69 0.70
CA ILE A 38 12.21 15.08 2.04
C ILE A 38 12.92 16.34 2.53
N LEU A 39 14.25 16.46 2.35
CA LEU A 39 15.00 17.67 2.70
C LEU A 39 14.51 18.88 1.90
N GLU A 40 14.42 18.75 0.57
CA GLU A 40 13.97 19.83 -0.31
C GLU A 40 12.57 20.33 0.07
N LYS A 41 11.61 19.42 0.31
CA LYS A 41 10.25 19.78 0.72
C LYS A 41 10.17 20.36 2.14
N SER A 42 11.12 20.00 3.01
CA SER A 42 11.16 20.47 4.41
C SER A 42 12.08 21.67 4.62
N GLN A 43 12.80 22.13 3.59
CA GLN A 43 13.87 23.12 3.70
C GLN A 43 13.42 24.38 4.43
N LYS A 44 12.26 24.94 4.08
CA LYS A 44 11.74 26.18 4.67
C LYS A 44 11.56 26.07 6.20
N ILE A 45 11.07 24.92 6.69
CA ILE A 45 10.83 24.73 8.13
C ILE A 45 12.11 24.35 8.87
N ILE A 46 13.01 23.59 8.21
CA ILE A 46 14.36 23.28 8.69
C ILE A 46 15.16 24.58 8.88
N ASP A 47 15.17 25.45 7.86
CA ASP A 47 15.82 26.76 7.91
C ASP A 47 15.30 27.59 9.07
N LYS A 48 13.97 27.69 9.23
CA LYS A 48 13.36 28.41 10.36
C LYS A 48 13.84 27.87 11.71
N TYR A 49 13.92 26.55 11.86
CA TYR A 49 14.41 25.88 13.07
C TYR A 49 15.89 26.24 13.36
N PHE A 50 16.75 26.24 12.33
CA PHE A 50 18.16 26.63 12.48
C PHE A 50 18.35 28.13 12.73
N PHE A 51 17.68 29.01 11.96
CA PHE A 51 17.75 30.46 12.10
C PHE A 51 17.30 30.95 13.48
N GLN A 52 16.31 30.30 14.09
CA GLN A 52 15.83 30.62 15.44
C GLN A 52 16.74 30.08 16.55
N ASN A 53 17.88 29.46 16.20
CA ASN A 53 18.87 28.90 17.11
C ASN A 53 18.34 27.78 18.04
N PHE A 54 17.21 27.15 17.70
CA PHE A 54 16.63 26.10 18.56
C PHE A 54 17.53 24.86 18.64
N HIS A 55 18.27 24.56 17.58
CA HIS A 55 19.27 23.49 17.52
C HIS A 55 20.36 23.59 18.61
N LYS A 56 20.61 24.78 19.19
CA LYS A 56 21.66 24.99 20.20
C LYS A 56 21.26 24.49 21.59
N ASN A 57 19.99 24.18 21.84
CA ASN A 57 19.53 23.70 23.13
C ASN A 57 19.75 22.19 23.30
N ILE A 58 21.01 21.76 23.29
CA ILE A 58 21.43 20.35 23.31
C ILE A 58 21.01 19.63 24.61
N ASN A 59 20.70 20.38 25.67
CA ASN A 59 20.18 19.82 26.92
C ASN A 59 18.74 19.29 26.80
N SER A 60 18.03 19.63 25.72
CA SER A 60 16.68 19.16 25.44
C SER A 60 16.74 17.91 24.56
N GLN A 61 16.24 16.79 25.07
CA GLN A 61 16.25 15.50 24.38
C GLN A 61 15.56 15.57 23.01
N ILE A 62 14.42 16.27 22.91
CA ILE A 62 13.70 16.41 21.64
C ILE A 62 14.53 17.17 20.60
N VAL A 63 15.29 18.19 21.02
CA VAL A 63 16.17 18.98 20.13
C VAL A 63 17.32 18.14 19.61
N THR A 64 17.94 17.35 20.48
CA THR A 64 19.00 16.40 20.10
C THR A 64 18.50 15.41 19.06
N LEU A 65 17.36 14.76 19.31
CA LEU A 65 16.76 13.81 18.37
C LEU A 65 16.35 14.46 17.05
N ILE A 66 15.84 15.70 17.06
CA ILE A 66 15.54 16.45 15.83
C ILE A 66 16.82 16.69 15.03
N ASN A 67 17.90 17.12 15.68
CA ASN A 67 19.18 17.34 15.01
C ASN A 67 19.70 16.02 14.41
N GLU A 68 19.65 14.92 15.16
CA GLU A 68 20.05 13.59 14.70
C GLU A 68 19.21 13.11 13.52
N ALA A 69 17.89 13.32 13.54
CA ALA A 69 17.01 13.00 12.42
C ALA A 69 17.37 13.78 11.15
N ILE A 70 17.63 15.09 11.27
CA ILE A 70 18.03 15.93 10.12
C ILE A 70 19.40 15.48 9.59
N PHE A 71 20.38 15.26 10.46
CA PHE A 71 21.71 14.82 10.04
C PHE A 71 21.69 13.42 9.40
N ALA A 72 20.91 12.49 9.94
CA ALA A 72 20.72 11.18 9.33
C ALA A 72 20.13 11.30 7.92
N LEU A 73 19.17 12.21 7.73
CA LEU A 73 18.57 12.48 6.42
C LEU A 73 19.58 13.11 5.44
N ASP A 74 20.39 14.07 5.88
CA ASP A 74 21.48 14.66 5.07
C ASP A 74 22.52 13.60 4.66
N LEU A 75 22.88 12.71 5.56
CA LEU A 75 23.81 11.62 5.30
C LEU A 75 23.20 10.60 4.32
N ALA A 76 21.93 10.24 4.48
CA ALA A 76 21.21 9.38 3.55
C ALA A 76 21.08 10.02 2.16
N ALA A 77 20.94 11.34 2.07
CA ALA A 77 20.85 12.09 0.82
C ALA A 77 22.18 12.20 0.07
N ASN A 78 23.32 11.89 0.71
CA ASN A 78 24.63 12.04 0.10
C ASN A 78 24.96 10.86 -0.84
N PRO A 79 25.19 11.09 -2.15
CA PRO A 79 25.47 10.01 -3.10
C PRO A 79 26.76 9.24 -2.81
N ARG A 80 27.67 9.78 -1.98
CA ARG A 80 28.88 9.07 -1.52
C ARG A 80 28.54 7.91 -0.58
N HIS A 81 27.37 7.92 0.05
CA HIS A 81 26.89 6.84 0.91
C HIS A 81 26.04 5.81 0.16
N LEU A 82 25.98 5.86 -1.17
CA LEU A 82 25.41 4.75 -1.92
C LEU A 82 26.23 3.48 -1.68
N ILE A 83 25.56 2.32 -1.67
CA ILE A 83 26.15 1.00 -1.45
C ILE A 83 27.27 0.68 -2.46
N THR A 84 27.20 1.29 -3.65
CA THR A 84 28.22 1.17 -4.70
C THR A 84 29.47 2.02 -4.43
N SER A 85 29.44 2.93 -3.45
CA SER A 85 30.45 3.96 -3.22
C SER A 85 30.97 4.00 -1.78
N SER A 86 30.28 3.37 -0.83
CA SER A 86 30.64 3.34 0.59
C SER A 86 31.01 1.93 1.04
N PHE A 87 32.04 1.84 1.88
CA PHE A 87 32.40 0.62 2.63
C PHE A 87 31.86 0.65 4.08
N TYR A 88 31.23 1.76 4.49
CA TYR A 88 30.65 1.96 5.82
C TYR A 88 29.13 1.94 5.73
N LYS A 89 28.47 2.71 6.61
CA LYS A 89 27.02 2.89 6.59
C LYS A 89 26.55 3.45 5.24
N ASN A 90 25.54 2.82 4.67
CA ASN A 90 24.96 3.18 3.37
C ASN A 90 23.69 4.04 3.52
N SER A 91 23.10 4.45 2.40
CA SER A 91 21.98 5.40 2.38
C SER A 91 20.72 4.78 2.99
N ILE A 92 20.49 3.48 2.80
CA ILE A 92 19.40 2.74 3.47
C ILE A 92 19.54 2.85 4.99
N GLU A 93 20.73 2.55 5.50
CA GLU A 93 20.97 2.49 6.94
C GLU A 93 20.87 3.88 7.60
N TYR A 94 21.37 4.95 6.97
CA TYR A 94 21.14 6.31 7.45
C TYR A 94 19.66 6.72 7.36
N PHE A 95 18.94 6.24 6.36
CA PHE A 95 17.50 6.50 6.24
C PHE A 95 16.71 5.80 7.36
N HIS A 96 17.16 4.61 7.80
CA HIS A 96 16.60 3.93 8.97
C HIS A 96 16.88 4.65 10.29
N ASP A 97 18.07 5.26 10.43
CA ASP A 97 18.35 6.13 11.58
C ASP A 97 17.36 7.30 11.63
N PHE A 98 17.15 7.98 10.49
CA PHE A 98 16.17 9.06 10.38
C PHE A 98 14.78 8.61 10.83
N GLN A 99 14.32 7.44 10.37
CA GLN A 99 13.02 6.90 10.77
C GLN A 99 12.94 6.60 12.27
N SER A 100 14.02 6.05 12.83
CA SER A 100 14.10 5.71 14.25
C SER A 100 14.06 6.97 15.11
N PHE A 101 14.91 7.96 14.81
CA PHE A 101 14.92 9.25 15.49
C PHE A 101 13.57 9.96 15.36
N LEU A 102 12.92 9.92 14.19
CA LEU A 102 11.60 10.53 14.00
C LEU A 102 10.54 9.94 14.94
N ARG A 103 10.59 8.63 15.20
CA ARG A 103 9.68 7.96 16.13
C ARG A 103 10.02 8.28 17.58
N ASP A 104 11.30 8.36 17.91
CA ASP A 104 11.77 8.70 19.25
C ASP A 104 11.39 10.13 19.62
N ILE A 105 11.49 11.09 18.68
CA ILE A 105 11.01 12.47 18.86
C ILE A 105 9.56 12.49 19.33
N ILE A 106 8.68 11.77 18.63
CA ILE A 106 7.24 11.74 18.93
C ILE A 106 6.99 11.04 20.27
N SER A 107 7.85 10.09 20.65
CA SER A 107 7.74 9.36 21.92
C SER A 107 8.22 10.16 23.13
N THR A 108 8.91 11.29 22.94
CA THR A 108 9.40 12.12 24.06
C THR A 108 8.28 12.74 24.88
N ASP A 109 8.49 12.84 26.20
CA ASP A 109 7.59 13.53 27.12
C ASP A 109 7.39 15.01 26.73
N GLU A 110 8.44 15.66 26.22
CA GLU A 110 8.39 17.06 25.76
C GLU A 110 7.40 17.21 24.59
N TYR A 111 7.47 16.33 23.58
CA TYR A 111 6.52 16.33 22.47
C TYR A 111 5.08 16.06 22.95
N GLN A 112 4.89 15.03 23.79
CA GLN A 112 3.56 14.68 24.28
C GLN A 112 2.92 15.82 25.11
N LYS A 113 3.71 16.53 25.92
CA LYS A 113 3.24 17.72 26.66
C LYS A 113 2.86 18.86 25.72
N ILE A 114 3.68 19.13 24.70
CA ILE A 114 3.39 20.18 23.72
C ILE A 114 2.05 19.91 23.03
N ILE A 115 1.79 18.68 22.61
CA ILE A 115 0.54 18.28 21.96
C ILE A 115 -0.66 18.30 22.93
N ALA A 116 -0.49 17.83 24.17
CA ALA A 116 -1.58 17.72 25.13
C ALA A 116 -2.08 19.07 25.67
N TYR A 117 -1.17 20.05 25.84
CA TYR A 117 -1.49 21.34 26.45
C TYR A 117 -1.61 22.50 25.46
N ASP A 118 -1.45 22.25 24.15
CA ASP A 118 -1.46 23.27 23.08
C ASP A 118 -0.59 24.48 23.44
N ILE A 119 0.67 24.21 23.80
CA ILE A 119 1.58 25.22 24.31
C ILE A 119 1.83 26.29 23.23
N ASP A 120 1.32 27.50 23.47
CA ASP A 120 1.45 28.63 22.56
C ASP A 120 2.82 29.34 22.71
N ASP A 121 3.89 28.58 22.50
CA ASP A 121 5.25 29.11 22.41
C ASP A 121 5.81 28.96 20.98
N LYS A 122 6.61 29.95 20.56
CA LYS A 122 7.21 29.98 19.21
C LYS A 122 8.08 28.75 18.94
N ARG A 123 8.81 28.27 19.94
CA ARG A 123 9.65 27.07 19.82
C ARG A 123 8.80 25.82 19.70
N ALA A 124 7.80 25.66 20.57
CA ALA A 124 6.88 24.54 20.53
C ALA A 124 6.19 24.42 19.17
N LYS A 125 5.65 25.52 18.64
CA LYS A 125 5.05 25.57 17.29
C LYS A 125 6.03 25.17 16.20
N CYS A 126 7.25 25.71 16.20
CA CYS A 126 8.26 25.38 15.19
C CYS A 126 8.68 23.91 15.24
N ILE A 127 8.78 23.32 16.43
CA ILE A 127 9.10 21.91 16.62
C ILE A 127 7.95 21.04 16.08
N ILE A 128 6.70 21.35 16.43
CA ILE A 128 5.53 20.63 15.92
C ILE A 128 5.50 20.68 14.39
N ASP A 129 5.57 21.89 13.82
CA ASP A 129 5.54 22.11 12.38
C ASP A 129 6.62 21.28 11.67
N LEU A 130 7.84 21.26 12.21
CA LEU A 130 8.96 20.50 11.65
C LEU A 130 8.71 18.99 11.70
N VAL A 131 8.34 18.46 12.87
CA VAL A 131 8.10 17.01 13.06
C VAL A 131 6.95 16.53 12.17
N HIS A 132 5.85 17.29 12.13
CA HIS A 132 4.70 16.98 11.28
C HIS A 132 5.05 17.04 9.79
N THR A 133 5.83 18.04 9.36
CA THR A 133 6.32 18.15 7.97
C THR A 133 7.20 16.96 7.59
N LEU A 134 8.13 16.55 8.46
CA LEU A 134 8.98 15.39 8.23
C LEU A 134 8.16 14.09 8.13
N CYS A 135 7.16 13.91 9.00
CA CYS A 135 6.25 12.77 8.93
C CYS A 135 5.45 12.77 7.62
N GLU A 136 4.87 13.91 7.23
CA GLU A 136 4.11 14.03 5.98
C GLU A 136 4.95 13.70 4.76
N ASN A 137 6.15 14.25 4.67
CA ASN A 137 7.05 13.99 3.55
C ASN A 137 7.56 12.54 3.54
N PHE A 138 7.75 11.91 4.70
CA PHE A 138 8.08 10.47 4.78
C PHE A 138 6.94 9.58 4.24
N PHE A 139 5.69 9.82 4.66
CA PHE A 139 4.54 9.01 4.24
C PHE A 139 4.08 9.29 2.80
N LEU A 140 4.36 10.49 2.26
CA LEU A 140 3.98 10.91 0.91
C LEU A 140 5.15 10.93 -0.09
N ARG A 141 6.25 10.22 0.21
CA ARG A 141 7.42 10.15 -0.67
C ARG A 141 7.08 9.56 -2.04
N ASN A 142 7.79 10.02 -3.07
CA ASN A 142 7.70 9.48 -4.42
C ASN A 142 8.66 8.29 -4.61
N SER A 143 8.42 7.49 -5.65
CA SER A 143 9.38 6.47 -6.08
C SER A 143 10.32 7.08 -7.12
N PHE A 144 11.62 6.96 -6.89
CA PHE A 144 12.63 7.53 -7.77
C PHE A 144 13.38 6.48 -8.62
N ILE A 145 12.95 5.22 -8.53
CA ILE A 145 13.52 4.08 -9.26
C ILE A 145 12.49 3.38 -10.15
N LYS A 146 11.32 3.97 -10.34
CA LYS A 146 10.19 3.37 -11.07
C LYS A 146 10.60 2.84 -12.45
N GLN A 147 11.38 3.61 -13.21
CA GLN A 147 11.80 3.23 -14.56
C GLN A 147 12.79 2.06 -14.54
N GLU A 148 13.73 2.06 -13.59
CA GLU A 148 14.66 0.96 -13.38
C GLU A 148 13.93 -0.34 -13.01
N VAL A 149 12.91 -0.24 -12.15
CA VAL A 149 12.08 -1.39 -11.75
C VAL A 149 11.23 -1.89 -12.91
N ILE A 150 10.64 -1.00 -13.72
CA ILE A 150 9.93 -1.38 -14.96
C ILE A 150 10.88 -2.13 -15.91
N GLY A 151 12.10 -1.60 -16.11
CA GLY A 151 13.12 -2.27 -16.92
C GLY A 151 13.49 -3.65 -16.38
N PHE A 152 13.59 -3.78 -15.05
CA PHE A 152 13.84 -5.05 -14.37
C PHE A 152 12.69 -6.05 -14.57
N ILE A 153 11.43 -5.62 -14.42
CA ILE A 153 10.25 -6.45 -14.68
C ILE A 153 10.26 -6.98 -16.12
N HIS A 154 10.50 -6.11 -17.10
CA HIS A 154 10.61 -6.51 -18.51
C HIS A 154 11.75 -7.50 -18.76
N MET A 155 12.89 -7.32 -18.09
CA MET A 155 14.00 -8.25 -18.17
C MET A 155 13.61 -9.63 -17.64
N LEU A 156 12.92 -9.70 -16.48
CA LEU A 156 12.44 -10.95 -15.90
C LEU A 156 11.45 -11.65 -16.83
N ILE A 157 10.46 -10.91 -17.36
CA ILE A 157 9.48 -11.44 -18.33
C ILE A 157 10.19 -12.03 -19.54
N ARG A 158 11.11 -11.28 -20.17
CA ARG A 158 11.85 -11.75 -21.35
C ARG A 158 12.68 -13.00 -21.06
N LYS A 159 13.47 -13.01 -19.98
CA LYS A 159 14.27 -14.19 -19.59
C LYS A 159 13.34 -15.39 -19.31
N GLY A 160 12.18 -15.17 -18.69
CA GLY A 160 11.19 -16.21 -18.40
C GLY A 160 10.55 -16.79 -19.66
N ASP A 161 10.18 -15.93 -20.61
CA ASP A 161 9.61 -16.34 -21.90
C ASP A 161 10.56 -17.20 -22.72
N GLU A 162 11.88 -16.92 -22.66
CA GLU A 162 12.92 -17.72 -23.30
C GLU A 162 13.03 -19.12 -22.68
N LYS A 163 12.83 -19.25 -21.37
CA LYS A 163 12.86 -20.54 -20.65
C LYS A 163 11.53 -21.30 -20.68
N ARG A 164 10.44 -20.65 -21.11
CA ARG A 164 9.10 -21.23 -21.09
C ARG A 164 8.94 -22.32 -22.16
N LYS A 165 8.47 -23.50 -21.74
CA LYS A 165 8.22 -24.65 -22.63
C LYS A 165 7.00 -24.47 -23.54
N PHE A 166 5.98 -23.75 -23.08
CA PHE A 166 4.72 -23.54 -23.81
C PHE A 166 4.61 -22.08 -24.27
N LYS A 167 4.31 -21.84 -25.55
CA LYS A 167 4.08 -20.49 -26.08
C LYS A 167 2.58 -20.22 -26.18
N TYR A 168 2.12 -19.17 -25.51
CA TYR A 168 0.74 -18.75 -25.59
C TYR A 168 0.39 -18.20 -26.99
N PRO A 169 -0.90 -18.28 -27.40
CA PRO A 169 -1.35 -17.71 -28.67
C PRO A 169 -1.14 -16.19 -28.69
N LYS A 170 -0.67 -15.64 -29.82
CA LYS A 170 -0.41 -14.19 -29.99
C LYS A 170 -1.63 -13.25 -29.84
N LYS A 171 -2.83 -13.77 -29.55
CA LYS A 171 -4.09 -13.01 -29.41
C LYS A 171 -4.65 -13.06 -27.98
N ALA A 172 -3.79 -13.01 -26.97
CA ALA A 172 -4.21 -12.86 -25.59
C ALA A 172 -4.76 -11.44 -25.34
N SER A 173 -5.79 -11.30 -24.51
CA SER A 173 -6.19 -9.98 -23.98
C SER A 173 -5.07 -9.43 -23.10
N PHE A 174 -5.00 -8.11 -22.92
CA PHE A 174 -4.02 -7.47 -22.02
C PHE A 174 -3.97 -8.14 -20.63
N TYR A 175 -5.13 -8.47 -20.08
CA TYR A 175 -5.28 -9.15 -18.79
C TYR A 175 -4.70 -10.56 -18.79
N ASN A 176 -4.88 -11.32 -19.87
CA ASN A 176 -4.24 -12.62 -20.01
C ASN A 176 -2.71 -12.47 -20.13
N THR A 177 -2.23 -11.46 -20.87
CA THR A 177 -0.80 -11.14 -20.94
C THR A 177 -0.22 -10.85 -19.54
N ILE A 178 -0.96 -10.25 -18.62
CA ILE A 178 -0.48 -10.05 -17.24
C ILE A 178 -0.28 -11.37 -16.51
N LEU A 179 -1.20 -12.33 -16.64
CA LEU A 179 -1.05 -13.67 -16.05
C LEU A 179 0.11 -14.43 -16.68
N GLU A 180 0.26 -14.32 -18.00
CA GLU A 180 1.42 -14.85 -18.70
C GLU A 180 2.71 -14.19 -18.20
N ASN A 181 2.74 -12.89 -17.95
CA ASN A 181 3.93 -12.23 -17.41
C ASN A 181 4.31 -12.76 -16.01
N ASP A 182 3.34 -13.00 -15.13
CA ASP A 182 3.57 -13.55 -13.78
C ASP A 182 4.23 -14.93 -13.85
N GLU A 183 3.72 -15.82 -14.71
CA GLU A 183 4.32 -17.14 -14.93
C GLU A 183 5.79 -17.04 -15.39
N SER A 184 6.12 -16.05 -16.24
CA SER A 184 7.49 -15.85 -16.72
C SER A 184 8.41 -15.32 -15.63
N ILE A 185 7.91 -14.41 -14.80
CA ILE A 185 8.63 -13.90 -13.63
C ILE A 185 8.89 -15.05 -12.65
N GLN A 186 7.89 -15.88 -12.35
CA GLN A 186 8.01 -17.03 -11.45
C GLN A 186 9.07 -18.03 -11.93
N ILE A 187 9.07 -18.40 -13.23
CA ILE A 187 10.08 -19.31 -13.81
C ILE A 187 11.51 -18.82 -13.53
N ILE A 188 11.75 -17.51 -13.56
CA ILE A 188 13.07 -16.95 -13.27
C ILE A 188 13.36 -16.94 -11.78
N LEU A 189 12.43 -16.48 -10.95
CA LEU A 189 12.65 -16.36 -9.51
C LEU A 189 12.76 -17.72 -8.80
N ASP A 190 12.07 -18.75 -9.30
CA ASP A 190 12.16 -20.12 -8.78
C ASP A 190 13.57 -20.73 -8.98
N ALA A 191 14.34 -20.22 -9.95
CA ALA A 191 15.73 -20.61 -10.16
C ALA A 191 16.69 -19.97 -9.13
N TYR A 192 16.24 -18.93 -8.41
CA TYR A 192 17.02 -18.19 -7.41
C TYR A 192 16.26 -18.11 -6.07
N PRO A 193 15.99 -19.25 -5.40
CA PRO A 193 15.18 -19.29 -4.17
C PRO A 193 15.88 -18.65 -2.97
N SER A 194 17.15 -18.25 -3.11
CA SER A 194 17.96 -17.61 -2.08
C SER A 194 17.38 -16.26 -1.65
N GLY A 195 16.71 -15.49 -2.50
CA GLY A 195 16.22 -14.14 -2.15
C GLY A 195 15.33 -14.10 -0.91
N PRO A 196 14.15 -14.76 -0.94
CA PRO A 196 13.25 -14.80 0.21
C PRO A 196 13.91 -15.39 1.46
N LEU A 197 14.77 -16.40 1.29
CA LEU A 197 15.52 -17.01 2.39
C LEU A 197 16.52 -16.03 3.01
N MET A 198 17.28 -15.30 2.18
CA MET A 198 18.24 -14.30 2.63
C MET A 198 17.52 -13.15 3.35
N LYS A 199 16.35 -12.71 2.86
CA LYS A 199 15.53 -11.74 3.58
C LYS A 199 15.06 -12.23 4.94
N ILE A 200 14.67 -13.50 5.07
CA ILE A 200 14.32 -14.09 6.36
C ILE A 200 15.55 -14.15 7.28
N LEU A 201 16.71 -14.54 6.74
CA LEU A 201 17.96 -14.59 7.49
C LEU A 201 18.42 -13.20 7.93
N ASP A 202 18.25 -12.16 7.11
CA ASP A 202 18.55 -10.78 7.46
C ASP A 202 17.66 -10.33 8.64
N VAL A 203 16.36 -10.63 8.61
CA VAL A 203 15.44 -10.35 9.72
C VAL A 203 15.84 -11.10 10.99
N ILE A 204 16.29 -12.36 10.89
CA ILE A 204 16.74 -13.16 12.05
C ILE A 204 18.09 -12.67 12.59
N ARG A 205 19.02 -12.28 11.71
CA ARG A 205 20.37 -11.80 12.06
C ARG A 205 20.36 -10.43 12.70
N LEU A 206 19.36 -9.61 12.38
CA LEU A 206 19.01 -8.41 13.14
C LEU A 206 18.39 -8.85 14.48
N GLU A 207 19.20 -9.47 15.35
CA GLU A 207 18.83 -10.01 16.68
C GLU A 207 18.15 -8.97 17.59
N GLU A 208 18.13 -7.70 17.21
CA GLU A 208 17.45 -6.59 17.90
C GLU A 208 15.94 -6.49 17.57
N MET A 209 15.45 -7.08 16.48
CA MET A 209 14.03 -7.02 16.10
C MET A 209 13.22 -8.18 16.71
N SER A 210 13.05 -8.19 18.02
CA SER A 210 11.99 -8.99 18.70
C SER A 210 10.55 -8.54 18.35
N LEU A 211 10.44 -7.59 17.41
CA LEU A 211 9.25 -6.82 17.09
C LEU A 211 9.03 -6.87 15.57
N PHE A 212 7.80 -7.21 15.15
CA PHE A 212 7.37 -7.01 13.78
C PHE A 212 6.96 -5.54 13.58
N ASP A 213 7.70 -4.81 12.74
CA ASP A 213 7.40 -3.44 12.32
C ASP A 213 7.74 -3.29 10.83
N PRO A 214 6.75 -3.28 9.92
CA PRO A 214 7.04 -3.32 8.50
C PRO A 214 7.77 -2.06 8.04
N LEU A 215 7.47 -0.89 8.61
CA LEU A 215 8.07 0.38 8.16
C LEU A 215 9.60 0.39 8.37
N LEU A 216 10.09 -0.22 9.46
CA LEU A 216 11.53 -0.38 9.71
C LEU A 216 12.18 -1.54 8.92
N GLN A 217 11.38 -2.39 8.27
CA GLN A 217 11.84 -3.56 7.49
C GLN A 217 11.87 -3.24 5.98
N ASP A 218 12.54 -2.13 5.61
CA ASP A 218 12.64 -1.61 4.24
C ASP A 218 11.31 -1.35 3.51
N ASN A 219 10.17 -1.46 4.21
CA ASN A 219 8.84 -1.37 3.63
C ASN A 219 8.23 0.03 3.83
N ALA A 220 8.99 1.07 3.52
CA ALA A 220 8.54 2.45 3.70
C ALA A 220 7.31 2.78 2.81
N PRO A 221 6.39 3.63 3.27
CA PRO A 221 5.21 4.04 2.51
C PRO A 221 5.62 4.71 1.20
N LEU A 222 4.77 4.64 0.19
CA LEU A 222 5.10 5.14 -1.12
C LEU A 222 3.86 5.70 -1.81
N LYS A 223 3.97 6.89 -2.39
CA LYS A 223 2.92 7.44 -3.24
C LYS A 223 2.83 6.66 -4.56
N LEU A 224 1.64 6.15 -4.84
CA LEU A 224 1.36 5.42 -6.08
C LEU A 224 0.90 6.39 -7.15
N TYR A 225 -0.33 6.89 -7.04
CA TYR A 225 -0.97 7.76 -8.02
C TYR A 225 -1.87 8.78 -7.31
N GLU A 226 -2.37 9.75 -8.06
CA GLU A 226 -3.32 10.74 -7.58
C GLU A 226 -4.66 10.63 -8.29
N ILE A 227 -5.72 10.94 -7.54
CA ILE A 227 -7.07 11.11 -8.06
C ILE A 227 -7.47 12.57 -7.82
N ASP A 228 -7.55 13.36 -8.88
CA ASP A 228 -8.18 14.68 -8.80
C ASP A 228 -9.70 14.50 -8.83
N HIS A 229 -10.41 15.09 -7.87
CA HIS A 229 -11.87 15.11 -7.88
C HIS A 229 -12.40 16.40 -7.24
N LYS A 230 -13.43 16.97 -7.86
CA LYS A 230 -13.98 18.29 -7.54
C LYS A 230 -12.88 19.37 -7.53
N LYS A 231 -12.44 19.80 -6.35
CA LYS A 231 -11.35 20.76 -6.10
C LYS A 231 -10.22 20.18 -5.25
N ASN A 232 -10.28 18.87 -4.99
CA ASN A 232 -9.36 18.18 -4.11
C ASN A 232 -8.52 17.18 -4.88
N LYS A 233 -7.34 16.92 -4.32
CA LYS A 233 -6.37 15.96 -4.83
C LYS A 233 -6.18 14.88 -3.79
N LEU A 234 -6.60 13.67 -4.12
CA LEU A 234 -6.45 12.49 -3.29
C LEU A 234 -5.16 11.77 -3.65
N ASN A 235 -4.25 11.66 -2.68
CA ASN A 235 -3.03 10.87 -2.82
C ASN A 235 -3.33 9.41 -2.47
N VAL A 236 -3.17 8.49 -3.42
CA VAL A 236 -3.22 7.06 -3.14
C VAL A 236 -1.81 6.57 -2.83
N ILE A 237 -1.62 6.03 -1.62
CA ILE A 237 -0.31 5.55 -1.17
C ILE A 237 -0.37 4.05 -0.89
N ARG A 238 0.75 3.38 -1.15
CA ARG A 238 1.06 2.06 -0.60
C ARG A 238 1.60 2.29 0.80
N CYS A 239 0.88 1.81 1.81
CA CYS A 239 1.31 1.90 3.20
C CYS A 239 1.16 0.51 3.81
N PRO A 240 2.22 -0.12 4.33
CA PRO A 240 2.04 -1.34 5.13
C PRO A 240 1.22 -1.01 6.39
N SER A 241 0.85 -2.05 7.14
CA SER A 241 0.20 -1.87 8.45
C SER A 241 1.05 -0.94 9.32
N PRO A 242 0.54 0.24 9.76
CA PRO A 242 1.31 1.20 10.55
C PRO A 242 1.34 0.77 12.02
N THR A 243 1.63 -0.50 12.26
CA THR A 243 1.61 -1.12 13.58
C THR A 243 2.94 -1.80 13.85
N LYS A 244 3.31 -1.82 15.13
CA LYS A 244 4.37 -2.66 15.67
C LYS A 244 3.72 -3.77 16.50
N GLN A 245 4.18 -5.00 16.35
CA GLN A 245 3.71 -6.17 17.09
C GLN A 245 4.87 -6.92 17.76
N TYR A 246 4.88 -6.98 19.09
CA TYR A 246 5.87 -7.75 19.87
C TYR A 246 5.44 -9.21 20.05
N ILE A 247 4.15 -9.44 20.26
CA ILE A 247 3.53 -10.76 20.41
C ILE A 247 2.26 -10.82 19.58
N ILE A 248 1.84 -12.01 19.18
CA ILE A 248 0.69 -12.21 18.27
C ILE A 248 -0.60 -11.52 18.79
N SER A 249 -0.78 -11.46 20.10
CA SER A 249 -1.97 -10.89 20.74
C SER A 249 -1.91 -9.39 21.02
N SER A 250 -0.78 -8.71 20.79
CA SER A 250 -0.62 -7.28 21.15
C SER A 250 0.11 -6.50 20.07
N ALA A 251 -0.56 -5.49 19.53
CA ALA A 251 -0.01 -4.57 18.55
C ALA A 251 -0.36 -3.12 18.90
N GLU A 252 0.51 -2.20 18.50
CA GLU A 252 0.34 -0.77 18.72
C GLU A 252 0.54 0.00 17.43
N VAL A 253 -0.21 1.08 17.23
CA VAL A 253 0.04 2.00 16.11
C VAL A 253 1.36 2.74 16.35
N VAL A 254 2.22 2.74 15.34
CA VAL A 254 3.53 3.40 15.39
C VAL A 254 3.41 4.92 15.48
N ASP A 255 4.34 5.55 16.19
CA ASP A 255 4.24 6.97 16.51
C ASP A 255 4.43 7.89 15.30
N ALA A 256 5.28 7.49 14.33
CA ALA A 256 5.42 8.22 13.07
C ALA A 256 4.09 8.36 12.31
N PHE A 257 3.24 7.32 12.31
CA PHE A 257 1.92 7.40 11.67
C PHE A 257 0.98 8.34 12.43
N LYS A 258 1.03 8.36 13.77
CA LYS A 258 0.30 9.34 14.58
C LYS A 258 0.77 10.77 14.28
N GLY A 259 2.08 10.98 14.14
CA GLY A 259 2.66 12.26 13.73
C GLY A 259 2.17 12.70 12.35
N PHE A 260 2.12 11.78 11.40
CA PHE A 260 1.55 12.02 10.07
C PHE A 260 0.07 12.41 10.12
N LEU A 261 -0.77 11.69 10.87
CA LEU A 261 -2.19 12.06 11.01
C LEU A 261 -2.38 13.43 11.68
N ARG A 262 -1.46 13.84 12.57
CA ARG A 262 -1.49 15.17 13.20
C ARG A 262 -1.05 16.30 12.28
N SER A 263 -0.37 16.01 11.17
CA SER A 263 -0.04 17.03 10.17
C SER A 263 -1.26 17.50 9.38
N PHE A 264 -2.39 16.78 9.49
CA PHE A 264 -3.60 17.06 8.74
C PHE A 264 -4.36 18.22 9.36
N GLU A 265 -4.83 19.14 8.52
CA GLU A 265 -5.80 20.15 8.93
C GLU A 265 -7.10 19.48 9.41
N ARG A 266 -7.93 20.22 10.17
CA ARG A 266 -9.12 19.66 10.85
C ARG A 266 -10.15 19.04 9.90
N ASP A 267 -10.18 19.46 8.64
CA ASP A 267 -11.07 18.97 7.58
C ASP A 267 -10.42 17.90 6.68
N GLN A 268 -9.11 17.68 6.82
CA GLN A 268 -8.36 16.70 6.04
C GLN A 268 -8.44 15.31 6.68
N LYS A 269 -8.68 14.30 5.84
CA LYS A 269 -8.89 12.91 6.27
C LYS A 269 -7.98 11.93 5.54
N TYR A 270 -7.56 10.91 6.27
CA TYR A 270 -6.95 9.70 5.76
C TYR A 270 -8.03 8.61 5.65
N LEU A 271 -8.24 8.03 4.47
CA LEU A 271 -9.10 6.85 4.28
C LEU A 271 -8.23 5.58 4.31
N PHE A 272 -8.31 4.82 5.39
CA PHE A 272 -7.56 3.57 5.57
C PHE A 272 -8.46 2.38 5.22
N ILE A 273 -8.18 1.73 4.09
CA ILE A 273 -8.84 0.47 3.71
C ILE A 273 -8.02 -0.68 4.30
N ASN A 274 -8.48 -1.19 5.45
CA ASN A 274 -7.84 -2.28 6.17
C ASN A 274 -8.27 -3.63 5.53
N LEU A 275 -7.31 -4.35 4.98
CA LEU A 275 -7.52 -5.64 4.31
C LEU A 275 -7.16 -6.84 5.21
N GLN A 276 -6.67 -6.57 6.42
CA GLN A 276 -6.21 -7.60 7.37
C GLN A 276 -7.37 -8.44 7.93
N GLY A 277 -7.05 -9.67 8.34
CA GLY A 277 -8.00 -10.58 8.94
C GLY A 277 -8.43 -10.15 10.34
N LYS A 278 -9.58 -9.50 10.49
CA LYS A 278 -10.04 -9.00 11.81
C LYS A 278 -10.38 -10.14 12.77
N ASN A 279 -10.80 -11.28 12.22
CA ASN A 279 -11.12 -12.50 12.95
C ASN A 279 -9.96 -13.53 12.92
N SER A 280 -8.85 -13.23 12.23
CA SER A 280 -7.69 -14.11 12.14
C SER A 280 -6.77 -13.91 13.34
N TYR A 281 -6.36 -15.01 13.99
CA TYR A 281 -5.43 -14.95 15.12
C TYR A 281 -4.11 -14.23 14.80
N LYS A 282 -3.69 -14.21 13.52
CA LYS A 282 -2.45 -13.58 13.07
C LYS A 282 -2.54 -12.06 13.01
N ASP A 283 -3.72 -11.55 12.72
CA ASP A 283 -3.95 -10.17 12.28
C ASP A 283 -4.85 -9.37 13.23
N GLN A 284 -5.65 -10.06 14.05
CA GLN A 284 -6.65 -9.47 14.94
C GLN A 284 -6.08 -8.32 15.78
N ALA A 285 -4.92 -8.51 16.41
CA ALA A 285 -4.30 -7.48 17.25
C ALA A 285 -3.98 -6.20 16.46
N ARG A 286 -3.39 -6.33 15.26
CA ARG A 286 -3.08 -5.19 14.38
C ARG A 286 -4.35 -4.50 13.89
N SER A 287 -5.32 -5.30 13.44
CA SER A 287 -6.61 -4.80 12.95
C SER A 287 -7.34 -4.01 14.05
N GLN A 288 -7.40 -4.55 15.27
CA GLN A 288 -7.99 -3.87 16.43
C GLN A 288 -7.25 -2.59 16.81
N ALA A 289 -5.91 -2.61 16.83
CA ALA A 289 -5.12 -1.41 17.15
C ALA A 289 -5.40 -0.27 16.16
N ILE A 290 -5.55 -0.58 14.87
CA ILE A 290 -5.91 0.37 13.82
C ILE A 290 -7.35 0.84 14.01
N GLU A 291 -8.33 -0.06 14.13
CA GLU A 291 -9.75 0.29 14.30
C GLU A 291 -10.02 1.14 15.56
N LEU A 292 -9.26 0.94 16.64
CA LEU A 292 -9.34 1.75 17.86
C LEU A 292 -8.80 3.18 17.66
N LEU A 293 -7.89 3.39 16.71
CA LEU A 293 -7.32 4.71 16.41
C LEU A 293 -8.39 5.71 16.00
N GLU A 294 -9.37 5.28 15.20
CA GLU A 294 -10.50 6.11 14.75
C GLU A 294 -11.42 6.55 15.90
N LYS A 295 -11.36 5.87 17.06
CA LYS A 295 -12.16 6.19 18.25
C LYS A 295 -11.45 7.17 19.18
N ARG A 296 -10.14 7.38 19.03
CA ARG A 296 -9.39 8.32 19.86
C ARG A 296 -9.78 9.77 19.53
N ALA A 297 -9.95 10.58 20.56
CA ALA A 297 -10.36 11.99 20.42
C ALA A 297 -9.43 12.78 19.49
N ASP A 298 -8.13 12.49 19.57
CA ASP A 298 -7.06 13.16 18.80
C ASP A 298 -7.12 12.86 17.29
N PHE A 299 -7.77 11.77 16.87
CA PHE A 299 -7.72 11.29 15.47
C PHE A 299 -9.08 11.09 14.82
N LYS A 300 -10.18 11.10 15.59
CA LYS A 300 -11.54 10.80 15.11
C LYS A 300 -11.99 11.61 13.88
N ASN A 301 -11.40 12.78 13.66
CA ASN A 301 -11.72 13.67 12.54
C ASN A 301 -10.74 13.55 11.36
N ASN A 302 -9.55 12.99 11.59
CA ASN A 302 -8.46 12.94 10.63
C ASN A 302 -8.28 11.57 9.98
N ILE A 303 -8.93 10.52 10.50
CA ILE A 303 -8.90 9.18 9.90
C ILE A 303 -10.31 8.59 9.80
N VAL A 304 -10.55 7.89 8.70
CA VAL A 304 -11.71 7.03 8.47
C VAL A 304 -11.18 5.64 8.17
N ILE A 305 -11.63 4.64 8.92
CA ILE A 305 -11.14 3.27 8.81
C ILE A 305 -12.28 2.40 8.31
N VAL A 306 -11.99 1.64 7.25
CA VAL A 306 -12.92 0.67 6.68
C VAL A 306 -12.20 -0.67 6.56
N THR A 307 -12.67 -1.66 7.30
CA THR A 307 -12.14 -3.02 7.21
C THR A 307 -12.92 -3.80 6.17
N LEU A 308 -12.21 -4.37 5.19
CA LEU A 308 -12.67 -5.31 4.18
C LEU A 308 -11.82 -6.58 4.31
N ASP A 309 -12.21 -7.50 5.19
CA ASP A 309 -11.41 -8.67 5.57
C ASP A 309 -11.18 -9.60 4.38
N LYS A 310 -9.98 -9.53 3.79
CA LYS A 310 -9.54 -10.35 2.67
C LYS A 310 -8.96 -11.71 3.08
N GLU A 311 -8.86 -12.00 4.38
CA GLU A 311 -8.42 -13.30 4.90
C GLU A 311 -9.61 -14.19 5.32
N SER A 312 -10.82 -13.64 5.31
CA SER A 312 -12.04 -14.34 5.71
C SER A 312 -12.45 -15.46 4.74
N ASP A 313 -13.06 -16.51 5.30
CA ASP A 313 -13.66 -17.59 4.50
C ASP A 313 -14.71 -17.06 3.51
N PHE A 314 -15.44 -16.03 3.90
CA PHE A 314 -16.39 -15.36 3.02
C PHE A 314 -15.68 -14.75 1.82
N TYR A 315 -14.59 -14.00 2.03
CA TYR A 315 -13.86 -13.42 0.90
C TYR A 315 -13.35 -14.50 -0.03
N HIS A 316 -12.77 -15.59 0.46
CA HIS A 316 -12.26 -16.70 -0.36
C HIS A 316 -13.33 -17.67 -0.88
N GLN A 317 -14.59 -17.47 -0.48
CA GLN A 317 -15.71 -18.37 -0.77
C GLN A 317 -15.34 -19.83 -0.44
N SER A 318 -14.76 -20.03 0.74
CA SER A 318 -14.33 -21.30 1.33
C SER A 318 -15.26 -21.73 2.46
N GLY A 319 -15.00 -22.90 3.05
CA GLY A 319 -15.78 -23.43 4.17
C GLY A 319 -17.28 -23.51 3.85
N THR A 320 -18.09 -22.89 4.70
CA THR A 320 -19.56 -22.84 4.57
C THR A 320 -20.05 -22.10 3.31
N TYR A 321 -19.22 -21.25 2.70
CA TYR A 321 -19.56 -20.46 1.51
C TYR A 321 -19.28 -21.18 0.19
N MET A 322 -18.60 -22.34 0.23
CA MET A 322 -18.16 -23.05 -0.97
C MET A 322 -19.34 -23.45 -1.88
N ASN A 323 -20.46 -23.86 -1.29
CA ASN A 323 -21.61 -24.42 -2.00
C ASN A 323 -22.81 -23.46 -2.13
N VAL A 324 -22.64 -22.18 -1.82
CA VAL A 324 -23.70 -21.15 -1.90
C VAL A 324 -23.91 -20.72 -3.36
N ASN A 325 -24.43 -21.62 -4.19
CA ASN A 325 -24.54 -21.40 -5.63
C ASN A 325 -25.80 -20.60 -6.02
N LYS A 326 -26.85 -20.62 -5.20
CA LYS A 326 -28.07 -19.85 -5.45
C LYS A 326 -27.79 -18.36 -5.24
N ALA A 327 -28.07 -17.54 -6.25
CA ALA A 327 -27.79 -16.11 -6.22
C ALA A 327 -28.51 -15.39 -5.08
N THR A 328 -29.77 -15.76 -4.82
CA THR A 328 -30.57 -15.21 -3.71
C THR A 328 -29.91 -15.45 -2.36
N ASP A 329 -29.37 -16.65 -2.16
CA ASP A 329 -28.76 -17.06 -0.89
C ASP A 329 -27.42 -16.35 -0.71
N PHE A 330 -26.60 -16.31 -1.77
CA PHE A 330 -25.35 -15.57 -1.77
C PHE A 330 -25.56 -14.08 -1.49
N ILE A 331 -26.51 -13.43 -2.19
CA ILE A 331 -26.78 -12.00 -2.00
C ILE A 331 -27.28 -11.71 -0.58
N LYS A 332 -28.12 -12.59 -0.01
CA LYS A 332 -28.56 -12.47 1.38
C LYS A 332 -27.39 -12.57 2.35
N ILE A 333 -26.51 -13.56 2.17
CA ILE A 333 -25.30 -13.72 2.98
C ILE A 333 -24.38 -12.50 2.81
N PHE A 334 -24.17 -12.05 1.57
CA PHE A 334 -23.33 -10.91 1.24
C PHE A 334 -23.80 -9.63 1.96
N ARG A 335 -25.11 -9.35 1.97
CA ARG A 335 -25.69 -8.26 2.76
C ARG A 335 -25.44 -8.43 4.25
N ASN A 336 -25.65 -9.64 4.77
CA ASN A 336 -25.46 -9.91 6.20
C ASN A 336 -23.99 -9.73 6.62
N GLU A 337 -23.03 -10.15 5.80
CA GLU A 337 -21.59 -9.97 6.07
C GLU A 337 -21.20 -8.49 6.15
N ILE A 338 -21.80 -7.65 5.31
CA ILE A 338 -21.54 -6.21 5.31
C ILE A 338 -22.08 -5.52 6.57
N ILE A 339 -23.25 -5.93 7.05
CA ILE A 339 -23.98 -5.27 8.14
C ILE A 339 -23.61 -5.84 9.51
N SER A 340 -23.24 -7.12 9.57
CA SER A 340 -22.95 -7.82 10.82
C SER A 340 -21.71 -7.24 11.49
N LYS A 341 -21.78 -7.03 12.82
CA LYS A 341 -20.61 -6.62 13.62
C LYS A 341 -19.49 -7.66 13.57
N GLU A 342 -19.85 -8.94 13.50
CA GLU A 342 -18.91 -10.08 13.43
C GLU A 342 -18.52 -10.43 12.00
N GLY A 343 -19.19 -9.84 11.00
CA GLY A 343 -18.94 -10.13 9.58
C GLY A 343 -17.59 -9.60 9.10
N SER A 344 -17.25 -9.93 7.85
CA SER A 344 -15.97 -9.54 7.22
C SER A 344 -15.76 -8.02 7.04
N PHE A 345 -16.72 -7.19 7.46
CA PHE A 345 -16.65 -5.74 7.30
C PHE A 345 -16.63 -5.04 8.67
N THR A 346 -15.89 -3.93 8.76
CA THR A 346 -16.03 -2.96 9.86
C THR A 346 -16.15 -1.57 9.26
N ILE A 347 -17.35 -0.99 9.31
CA ILE A 347 -17.67 0.32 8.73
C ILE A 347 -18.61 1.08 9.67
N LYS A 348 -18.39 2.39 9.83
CA LYS A 348 -19.41 3.29 10.40
C LYS A 348 -20.44 3.63 9.33
N PHE A 349 -21.50 2.83 9.26
CA PHE A 349 -22.55 3.05 8.26
C PHE A 349 -23.32 4.35 8.49
N THR A 350 -23.52 5.08 7.40
CA THR A 350 -24.50 6.17 7.30
C THR A 350 -25.69 5.69 6.45
N ASP A 351 -26.84 6.35 6.57
CA ASP A 351 -28.02 6.05 5.75
C ASP A 351 -27.75 6.16 4.23
N GLU A 352 -26.78 7.00 3.85
CA GLU A 352 -26.32 7.09 2.47
C GLU A 352 -25.57 5.83 2.03
N LEU A 353 -24.67 5.29 2.87
CA LEU A 353 -23.92 4.08 2.57
C LEU A 353 -24.81 2.84 2.51
N TYR A 354 -25.82 2.73 3.38
CA TYR A 354 -26.81 1.64 3.32
C TYR A 354 -27.58 1.67 1.98
N ARG A 355 -28.10 2.84 1.58
CA ARG A 355 -28.82 2.99 0.32
C ARG A 355 -27.93 2.72 -0.89
N PHE A 356 -26.67 3.13 -0.83
CA PHE A 356 -25.69 2.82 -1.86
C PHE A 356 -25.46 1.31 -1.97
N MET A 357 -25.24 0.62 -0.85
CA MET A 357 -24.96 -0.81 -0.81
C MET A 357 -26.07 -1.62 -1.51
N ASP A 358 -27.34 -1.37 -1.16
CA ASP A 358 -28.45 -2.12 -1.77
C ASP A 358 -28.55 -1.90 -3.28
N LYS A 359 -28.40 -0.64 -3.72
CA LYS A 359 -28.38 -0.30 -5.15
C LYS A 359 -27.19 -0.93 -5.88
N ALA A 360 -26.01 -0.92 -5.27
CA ALA A 360 -24.80 -1.48 -5.85
C ALA A 360 -24.91 -2.99 -6.00
N ILE A 361 -25.39 -3.71 -4.99
CA ILE A 361 -25.59 -5.16 -5.04
C ILE A 361 -26.58 -5.54 -6.15
N GLU A 362 -27.74 -4.87 -6.22
CA GLU A 362 -28.74 -5.11 -7.27
C GLU A 362 -28.17 -4.79 -8.66
N PHE A 363 -27.50 -3.64 -8.79
CA PHE A 363 -26.87 -3.23 -10.04
C PHE A 363 -25.83 -4.24 -10.50
N ILE A 364 -24.97 -4.73 -9.60
CA ILE A 364 -23.91 -5.66 -9.95
C ILE A 364 -24.51 -6.99 -10.43
N HIS A 365 -25.47 -7.55 -9.68
CA HIS A 365 -26.14 -8.79 -10.05
C HIS A 365 -26.84 -8.69 -11.42
N LYS A 366 -27.52 -7.57 -11.65
CA LYS A 366 -28.24 -7.31 -12.90
C LYS A 366 -27.32 -7.08 -14.08
N GLN A 367 -26.28 -6.26 -13.91
CA GLN A 367 -25.50 -5.76 -15.03
C GLN A 367 -24.33 -6.69 -15.37
N PHE A 368 -23.52 -7.10 -14.40
CA PHE A 368 -22.35 -7.95 -14.67
C PHE A 368 -22.71 -9.45 -14.67
N PHE A 369 -23.80 -9.84 -14.00
CA PHE A 369 -24.21 -11.24 -13.88
C PHE A 369 -25.58 -11.55 -14.48
N MET A 370 -26.20 -10.60 -15.20
CA MET A 370 -27.46 -10.79 -15.95
C MET A 370 -28.58 -11.42 -15.13
N ASN A 371 -28.67 -11.11 -13.83
CA ASN A 371 -29.62 -11.74 -12.90
C ASN A 371 -29.59 -13.27 -12.90
N LYS A 372 -28.42 -13.89 -13.15
CA LYS A 372 -28.28 -15.34 -13.09
C LYS A 372 -28.76 -15.85 -11.75
N ASN A 373 -29.65 -16.86 -11.78
CA ASN A 373 -30.14 -17.53 -10.58
C ASN A 373 -29.04 -18.35 -9.88
N VAL A 374 -28.01 -18.74 -10.63
CA VAL A 374 -26.87 -19.52 -10.14
C VAL A 374 -25.58 -18.73 -10.36
N LEU A 375 -24.86 -18.47 -9.27
CA LEU A 375 -23.54 -17.86 -9.29
C LEU A 375 -22.50 -18.93 -8.93
N THR A 376 -21.61 -19.24 -9.88
CA THR A 376 -20.46 -20.13 -9.62
C THR A 376 -19.53 -19.50 -8.58
N ARG A 377 -18.63 -20.28 -7.97
CA ARG A 377 -17.63 -19.74 -7.04
C ARG A 377 -16.84 -18.59 -7.65
N LYS A 378 -16.40 -18.73 -8.91
CA LYS A 378 -15.73 -17.65 -9.67
C LYS A 378 -16.60 -16.39 -9.74
N ASN A 379 -17.87 -16.52 -10.14
CA ASN A 379 -18.77 -15.37 -10.22
C ASN A 379 -18.92 -14.67 -8.86
N ARG A 380 -18.98 -15.41 -7.75
CA ARG A 380 -19.10 -14.84 -6.40
C ARG A 380 -17.82 -14.10 -5.98
N LEU A 381 -16.64 -14.64 -6.30
CA LEU A 381 -15.36 -13.97 -6.09
C LEU A 381 -15.28 -12.65 -6.88
N ASP A 382 -15.62 -12.69 -8.18
CA ASP A 382 -15.66 -11.51 -9.03
C ASP A 382 -16.69 -10.49 -8.50
N PHE A 383 -17.85 -10.94 -8.03
CA PHE A 383 -18.88 -10.09 -7.43
C PHE A 383 -18.34 -9.29 -6.24
N ILE A 384 -17.61 -9.96 -5.33
CA ILE A 384 -17.02 -9.33 -4.15
C ILE A 384 -16.02 -8.22 -4.56
N GLU A 385 -15.10 -8.52 -5.48
CA GLU A 385 -14.10 -7.52 -5.94
C GLU A 385 -14.75 -6.34 -6.68
N ILE A 386 -15.75 -6.61 -7.53
CA ILE A 386 -16.50 -5.55 -8.21
C ILE A 386 -17.16 -4.67 -7.15
N PHE A 387 -17.84 -5.24 -6.16
CA PHE A 387 -18.44 -4.46 -5.09
C PHE A 387 -17.42 -3.63 -4.32
N TYR A 388 -16.22 -4.16 -4.01
CA TYR A 388 -15.17 -3.42 -3.31
C TYR A 388 -14.74 -2.17 -4.08
N ASN A 389 -14.53 -2.27 -5.39
CA ASN A 389 -14.17 -1.12 -6.23
C ASN A 389 -15.25 -0.03 -6.22
N PHE A 390 -16.51 -0.42 -6.36
CA PHE A 390 -17.64 0.49 -6.28
C PHE A 390 -17.76 1.14 -4.90
N PHE A 391 -17.62 0.35 -3.85
CA PHE A 391 -17.74 0.79 -2.47
C PHE A 391 -16.63 1.75 -2.08
N VAL A 392 -15.38 1.46 -2.45
CA VAL A 392 -14.24 2.36 -2.21
C VAL A 392 -14.41 3.69 -2.93
N LEU A 393 -14.90 3.68 -4.18
CA LEU A 393 -15.23 4.90 -4.88
C LEU A 393 -16.30 5.74 -4.14
N LYS A 394 -17.27 5.06 -3.50
CA LYS A 394 -18.30 5.74 -2.71
C LYS A 394 -17.74 6.34 -1.42
N LEU A 395 -16.81 5.65 -0.78
CA LEU A 395 -16.11 6.18 0.40
C LEU A 395 -15.31 7.45 0.07
N ILE A 396 -14.67 7.50 -1.11
CA ILE A 396 -13.98 8.72 -1.57
C ILE A 396 -14.99 9.87 -1.76
N GLU A 397 -16.16 9.60 -2.36
CA GLU A 397 -17.20 10.61 -2.55
C GLU A 397 -17.71 11.18 -1.21
N VAL A 398 -18.02 10.29 -0.26
CA VAL A 398 -18.65 10.63 1.03
C VAL A 398 -17.65 11.29 1.99
N HIS A 399 -16.44 10.74 2.09
CA HIS A 399 -15.46 11.19 3.07
C HIS A 399 -14.50 12.25 2.52
N ASN A 400 -14.36 12.36 1.20
CA ASN A 400 -13.51 13.35 0.54
C ASN A 400 -12.08 13.39 1.12
N PRO A 401 -11.37 12.25 1.20
CA PRO A 401 -10.07 12.16 1.86
C PRO A 401 -8.96 12.90 1.09
N LYS A 402 -7.91 13.32 1.81
CA LYS A 402 -6.65 13.85 1.25
C LYS A 402 -5.70 12.73 0.86
N VAL A 403 -5.71 11.64 1.63
CA VAL A 403 -4.83 10.48 1.45
C VAL A 403 -5.65 9.21 1.64
N MET A 404 -5.36 8.18 0.86
CA MET A 404 -5.91 6.84 1.07
C MET A 404 -4.87 5.75 0.88
N SER A 405 -5.12 4.58 1.47
CA SER A 405 -4.31 3.39 1.25
C SER A 405 -5.16 2.11 1.31
N PHE A 406 -4.60 1.07 0.69
CA PHE A 406 -5.05 -0.31 0.82
C PHE A 406 -3.97 -1.07 1.58
N SER A 407 -4.27 -1.51 2.80
CA SER A 407 -3.25 -2.02 3.72
C SER A 407 -3.64 -3.39 4.26
N ASP A 408 -2.85 -4.40 3.91
CA ASP A 408 -2.76 -5.66 4.66
C ASP A 408 -1.58 -5.57 5.66
N LYS A 409 -1.04 -6.71 6.11
CA LYS A 409 0.15 -6.75 6.98
C LYS A 409 1.33 -5.93 6.42
N ASP A 410 1.67 -6.12 5.15
CA ASP A 410 2.86 -5.54 4.51
C ASP A 410 2.53 -4.62 3.31
N ALA A 411 1.28 -4.59 2.85
CA ALA A 411 0.84 -3.96 1.60
C ALA A 411 1.73 -4.34 0.39
N ILE A 412 2.04 -5.64 0.28
CA ILE A 412 2.89 -6.21 -0.78
C ILE A 412 2.03 -6.98 -1.78
N ASP A 413 1.19 -7.90 -1.29
CA ASP A 413 0.29 -8.66 -2.15
C ASP A 413 -1.08 -8.01 -2.22
N ASN A 414 -1.97 -8.32 -1.26
CA ASN A 414 -3.37 -7.88 -1.27
C ASN A 414 -3.51 -6.35 -1.31
N GLY A 415 -2.70 -5.61 -0.54
CA GLY A 415 -2.69 -4.15 -0.57
C GLY A 415 -2.29 -3.57 -1.92
N SER A 416 -1.21 -4.10 -2.52
CA SER A 416 -0.74 -3.61 -3.82
C SER A 416 -1.68 -3.98 -4.95
N LEU A 417 -2.19 -5.21 -4.95
CA LEU A 417 -3.18 -5.67 -5.92
C LEU A 417 -4.49 -4.90 -5.79
N ALA A 418 -4.98 -4.61 -4.58
CA ALA A 418 -6.18 -3.80 -4.40
C ALA A 418 -5.98 -2.37 -4.94
N ALA A 419 -4.83 -1.74 -4.68
CA ALA A 419 -4.50 -0.42 -5.21
C ALA A 419 -4.40 -0.42 -6.75
N ALA A 420 -3.77 -1.44 -7.34
CA ALA A 420 -3.66 -1.62 -8.79
C ALA A 420 -5.04 -1.89 -9.42
N CYS A 421 -5.86 -2.72 -8.78
CA CYS A 421 -7.22 -3.02 -9.20
C CYS A 421 -8.08 -1.76 -9.26
N PHE A 422 -8.03 -0.96 -8.20
CA PHE A 422 -8.78 0.29 -8.11
C PHE A 422 -8.32 1.30 -9.15
N TYR A 423 -7.01 1.41 -9.38
CA TYR A 423 -6.45 2.23 -10.45
C TYR A 423 -6.99 1.84 -11.83
N ASN A 424 -6.98 0.54 -12.15
CA ASN A 424 -7.46 0.04 -13.43
C ASN A 424 -8.97 0.24 -13.58
N PHE A 425 -9.74 -0.04 -12.53
CA PHE A 425 -11.18 0.24 -12.48
C PHE A 425 -11.49 1.70 -12.83
N LEU A 426 -10.74 2.65 -12.27
CA LEU A 426 -10.91 4.07 -12.57
C LEU A 426 -10.54 4.43 -14.02
N LYS A 427 -9.49 3.82 -14.60
CA LYS A 427 -9.15 3.99 -16.04
C LYS A 427 -10.27 3.46 -16.95
N ILE A 428 -10.82 2.28 -16.67
CA ILE A 428 -11.94 1.70 -17.42
C ILE A 428 -13.18 2.60 -17.32
N LEU A 429 -13.50 3.05 -16.10
CA LEU A 429 -14.62 3.96 -15.83
C LEU A 429 -14.51 5.22 -16.69
N LYS A 430 -13.29 5.75 -16.84
CA LYS A 430 -12.98 6.97 -17.60
C LYS A 430 -12.74 6.78 -19.08
N ASN A 431 -12.80 5.55 -19.59
CA ASN A 431 -12.47 5.23 -20.98
C ASN A 431 -11.05 5.64 -21.38
N VAL A 432 -10.12 5.63 -20.43
CA VAL A 432 -8.72 5.96 -20.73
C VAL A 432 -8.08 4.73 -21.34
N SER A 433 -7.61 4.84 -22.58
CA SER A 433 -6.88 3.77 -23.25
C SER A 433 -5.58 3.46 -22.53
N PHE A 434 -5.26 2.18 -22.37
CA PHE A 434 -3.94 1.75 -21.89
C PHE A 434 -2.90 2.03 -22.98
N SER A 435 -2.12 3.10 -22.81
CA SER A 435 -0.87 3.27 -23.55
C SER A 435 0.17 2.26 -23.03
N LYS A 436 1.26 2.05 -23.77
CA LYS A 436 2.35 1.18 -23.32
C LYS A 436 2.90 1.62 -21.95
N GLU A 437 3.02 2.93 -21.73
CA GLU A 437 3.45 3.51 -20.46
C GLU A 437 2.45 3.21 -19.33
N SER A 438 1.14 3.25 -19.63
CA SER A 438 0.09 2.88 -18.66
C SER A 438 0.14 1.40 -18.30
N GLU A 439 0.43 0.53 -19.27
CA GLU A 439 0.61 -0.90 -19.00
C GLU A 439 1.85 -1.16 -18.14
N ASP A 440 2.97 -0.52 -18.46
CA ASP A 440 4.22 -0.64 -17.71
C ASP A 440 4.06 -0.12 -16.27
N TYR A 441 3.34 0.98 -16.11
CA TYR A 441 2.96 1.49 -14.81
C TYR A 441 2.05 0.52 -14.04
N PHE A 442 1.06 -0.11 -14.69
CA PHE A 442 0.22 -1.13 -14.07
C PHE A 442 1.02 -2.37 -13.64
N ARG A 443 1.97 -2.83 -14.47
CA ARG A 443 2.91 -3.91 -14.10
C ARG A 443 3.75 -3.51 -12.89
N TRP A 444 4.23 -2.28 -12.82
CA TRP A 444 4.96 -1.77 -11.67
C TRP A 444 4.12 -1.76 -10.39
N LEU A 445 2.84 -1.34 -10.47
CA LEU A 445 1.92 -1.39 -9.32
C LEU A 445 1.68 -2.83 -8.82
N ILE A 446 1.68 -3.83 -9.71
CA ILE A 446 1.47 -5.24 -9.34
C ILE A 446 2.75 -5.85 -8.77
N TYR A 447 3.85 -5.78 -9.51
CA TYR A 447 5.05 -6.57 -9.23
C TYR A 447 6.10 -5.83 -8.39
N GLY A 448 6.12 -4.50 -8.44
CA GLY A 448 7.15 -3.68 -7.81
C GLY A 448 7.34 -4.00 -6.32
N PRO A 449 6.29 -3.97 -5.48
CA PRO A 449 6.44 -4.24 -4.06
C PRO A 449 6.92 -5.65 -3.72
N ALA A 450 6.39 -6.69 -4.39
CA ALA A 450 6.78 -8.08 -4.15
C ALA A 450 8.24 -8.33 -4.51
N LEU A 451 8.68 -7.78 -5.66
CA LEU A 451 10.07 -7.88 -6.10
C LEU A 451 10.99 -7.10 -5.16
N LEU A 452 10.70 -5.83 -4.88
CA LEU A 452 11.63 -4.98 -4.12
C LEU A 452 11.77 -5.38 -2.65
N ILE A 453 10.67 -5.77 -1.99
CA ILE A 453 10.67 -5.96 -0.53
C ILE A 453 10.86 -7.43 -0.15
N ARG A 454 10.31 -8.36 -0.93
CA ARG A 454 10.33 -9.80 -0.63
C ARG A 454 11.14 -10.63 -1.62
N GLU A 455 11.66 -10.02 -2.68
CA GLU A 455 12.50 -10.68 -3.69
C GLU A 455 11.82 -11.92 -4.30
N ARG A 456 10.49 -11.86 -4.46
CA ARG A 456 9.65 -12.92 -5.04
C ARG A 456 8.57 -12.36 -5.96
N SER A 457 7.90 -13.25 -6.70
CA SER A 457 6.69 -12.86 -7.42
C SER A 457 5.52 -12.62 -6.46
N ILE A 458 4.50 -11.95 -6.99
CA ILE A 458 3.21 -11.73 -6.35
C ILE A 458 2.48 -13.07 -6.14
N ASN A 459 1.55 -13.14 -5.18
CA ASN A 459 0.69 -14.31 -5.03
C ASN A 459 -0.20 -14.52 -6.28
N SER A 460 -0.03 -15.66 -6.94
CA SER A 460 -0.73 -15.98 -8.20
C SER A 460 -2.24 -16.15 -8.05
N LEU A 461 -2.73 -16.65 -6.91
CA LEU A 461 -4.17 -16.79 -6.65
C LEU A 461 -4.84 -15.42 -6.51
N ASP A 462 -4.20 -14.52 -5.76
CA ASP A 462 -4.70 -13.16 -5.57
C ASP A 462 -4.65 -12.36 -6.87
N LEU A 463 -3.57 -12.49 -7.64
CA LEU A 463 -3.45 -11.90 -8.97
C LEU A 463 -4.55 -12.40 -9.92
N THR A 464 -4.75 -13.71 -9.99
CA THR A 464 -5.77 -14.33 -10.86
C THR A 464 -7.17 -13.83 -10.53
N ARG A 465 -7.49 -13.73 -9.23
CA ARG A 465 -8.76 -13.20 -8.76
C ARG A 465 -8.94 -11.74 -9.16
N MET A 466 -7.94 -10.91 -8.90
CA MET A 466 -7.96 -9.49 -9.27
C MET A 466 -8.20 -9.33 -10.77
N ILE A 467 -7.40 -10.00 -11.61
CA ILE A 467 -7.47 -9.93 -13.07
C ILE A 467 -8.81 -10.41 -13.60
N SER A 468 -9.37 -11.49 -13.02
CA SER A 468 -10.70 -12.00 -13.38
C SER A 468 -11.79 -10.95 -13.18
N SER A 469 -11.78 -10.26 -12.04
CA SER A 469 -12.77 -9.23 -11.72
C SER A 469 -12.65 -8.00 -12.63
N ILE A 470 -11.42 -7.51 -12.88
CA ILE A 470 -11.17 -6.36 -13.75
C ILE A 470 -11.57 -6.68 -15.19
N ASN A 471 -11.21 -7.87 -15.70
CA ASN A 471 -11.61 -8.31 -17.02
C ASN A 471 -13.15 -8.39 -17.17
N THR A 472 -13.85 -8.81 -16.11
CA THR A 472 -15.32 -8.79 -16.08
C THR A 472 -15.87 -7.36 -16.20
N ILE A 473 -15.27 -6.41 -15.49
CA ILE A 473 -15.65 -4.99 -15.59
C ILE A 473 -15.37 -4.45 -16.99
N ASP A 474 -14.20 -4.71 -17.54
CA ASP A 474 -13.77 -4.20 -18.84
C ASP A 474 -14.65 -4.71 -19.98
N VAL A 475 -14.92 -6.03 -20.04
CA VAL A 475 -15.80 -6.63 -21.05
C VAL A 475 -17.20 -6.03 -21.01
N GLU A 476 -17.77 -5.85 -19.81
CA GLU A 476 -19.10 -5.27 -19.65
C GLU A 476 -19.12 -3.78 -20.02
N MET A 477 -18.05 -3.05 -19.71
CA MET A 477 -17.88 -1.64 -20.09
C MET A 477 -17.66 -1.46 -21.59
N LEU A 478 -16.96 -2.37 -22.27
CA LEU A 478 -16.77 -2.36 -23.71
C LEU A 478 -18.09 -2.65 -24.46
N THR A 479 -18.87 -3.60 -23.96
CA THR A 479 -20.09 -4.07 -24.64
C THR A 479 -21.30 -3.18 -24.33
N HIS A 480 -21.40 -2.68 -23.10
CA HIS A 480 -22.62 -2.05 -22.57
C HIS A 480 -22.36 -0.69 -21.90
N ARG A 481 -21.31 0.04 -22.30
CA ARG A 481 -20.86 1.30 -21.68
C ARG A 481 -21.96 2.25 -21.26
N ALA A 482 -22.85 2.64 -22.17
CA ALA A 482 -23.89 3.63 -21.90
C ALA A 482 -24.87 3.16 -20.80
N LYS A 483 -25.21 1.88 -20.80
CA LYS A 483 -26.10 1.27 -19.81
C LYS A 483 -25.40 1.15 -18.45
N VAL A 484 -24.14 0.72 -18.44
CA VAL A 484 -23.33 0.64 -17.21
C VAL A 484 -23.19 2.04 -16.61
N LEU A 485 -22.71 3.03 -17.37
CA LEU A 485 -22.53 4.41 -16.90
C LEU A 485 -23.83 5.05 -16.40
N LYS A 486 -24.98 4.76 -17.01
CA LYS A 486 -26.28 5.22 -16.51
C LYS A 486 -26.59 4.65 -15.13
N GLY A 487 -26.31 3.36 -14.91
CA GLY A 487 -26.46 2.72 -13.60
C GLY A 487 -25.50 3.30 -12.57
N ILE A 488 -24.21 3.44 -12.91
CA ILE A 488 -23.20 4.08 -12.06
C ILE A 488 -23.65 5.50 -11.69
N SER A 489 -24.05 6.32 -12.66
CA SER A 489 -24.49 7.71 -12.42
C SER A 489 -25.73 7.84 -11.52
N SER A 490 -26.49 6.76 -11.31
CA SER A 490 -27.62 6.75 -10.38
C SER A 490 -27.23 6.46 -8.91
N MET A 491 -25.98 6.04 -8.68
CA MET A 491 -25.45 5.65 -7.37
C MET A 491 -24.47 6.68 -6.77
N TYR A 492 -23.90 7.55 -7.60
CA TYR A 492 -22.93 8.58 -7.19
C TYR A 492 -23.38 9.97 -7.66
N ASP A 493 -22.89 11.02 -7.00
CA ASP A 493 -23.00 12.39 -7.44
C ASP A 493 -22.40 12.58 -8.85
N ALA A 494 -23.17 13.18 -9.75
CA ALA A 494 -22.77 13.37 -11.13
C ALA A 494 -21.57 14.31 -11.26
N VAL A 495 -21.46 15.31 -10.38
CA VAL A 495 -20.32 16.25 -10.37
C VAL A 495 -19.06 15.51 -9.93
N PHE A 496 -19.13 14.72 -8.86
CA PHE A 496 -18.06 13.85 -8.41
C PHE A 496 -17.56 12.95 -9.54
N LEU A 497 -18.45 12.14 -10.14
CA LEU A 497 -18.06 11.22 -11.21
C LEU A 497 -17.41 11.92 -12.39
N LYS A 498 -17.92 13.07 -12.83
CA LYS A 498 -17.33 13.82 -13.94
C LYS A 498 -15.95 14.36 -13.60
N SER A 499 -15.75 14.76 -12.34
CA SER A 499 -14.52 15.42 -11.90
C SER A 499 -13.31 14.50 -11.73
N ILE A 500 -13.51 13.18 -11.57
CA ILE A 500 -12.42 12.22 -11.38
C ILE A 500 -11.42 12.29 -12.54
N LYS A 501 -10.15 12.53 -12.25
CA LYS A 501 -9.02 12.39 -13.16
C LYS A 501 -7.89 11.66 -12.46
N LEU A 502 -7.18 10.81 -13.19
CA LEU A 502 -6.03 10.08 -12.69
C LEU A 502 -4.75 10.75 -13.15
N THR A 503 -3.81 10.89 -12.24
CA THR A 503 -2.44 11.33 -12.54
C THR A 503 -1.47 10.23 -12.14
N ASP A 504 -0.71 9.74 -13.12
CA ASP A 504 0.35 8.75 -12.94
C ASP A 504 1.63 9.48 -12.44
N HIS A 505 2.29 8.95 -11.42
CA HIS A 505 3.57 9.46 -10.92
C HIS A 505 4.74 8.60 -11.35
#